data_AF-A0A7Y5W333-F1
#
_entry.id   AF-A0A7Y5W333-F1
#
_cell.length_a   1.000
_cell.length_b   1.000
_cell.length_c   1.000
_cell.angle_alpha   90.00
_cell.angle_beta   90.00
_cell.angle_gamma   90.00
#
_symmetry.space_group_name_H-M   'P 1'
#
loop_
_entity.id
_entity.type
_entity.pdbx_description
1 polymer ?
#
loop_
_entity_poly.entity_id
_entity_poly.type
_entity_poly.pdbx_seq_one_letter_code
_entity_poly.pdbx_strand_id
1 'polypeptide(L)'
;MGSSLTPYAVDLGKIKALVGSKNQRRLNQLIKRFGKGAEDNEGYGATWAELLRHLVLGGPYDEQSGPKYGCILQFLCMQFGQELSNDNFCDLRGAHGWFESLDEQLERAGVSTKLLSISKHLADRGSPIPIPAYNDFPRIGYLTAQGVARALDALLGAKLDDIGDEEDEDEELWLPEEFEEIRSWLETCVETKCDLVCFYS
;
A
#
# COMPACT_ATOMS: atom_id res chain seq x y z
N MET A 1 1.24 15.07 -12.52
CA MET A 1 0.39 14.41 -11.50
C MET A 1 1.27 14.27 -10.27
N GLY A 2 0.77 14.62 -9.09
CA GLY A 2 1.52 14.43 -7.85
C GLY A 2 1.53 12.95 -7.51
N SER A 3 2.67 12.42 -7.10
CA SER A 3 2.74 11.03 -6.64
C SER A 3 2.36 10.96 -5.17
N SER A 4 1.77 9.85 -4.71
CA SER A 4 1.44 9.66 -3.30
C SER A 4 1.58 8.20 -2.87
N LEU A 5 1.88 7.98 -1.59
CA LEU A 5 1.76 6.66 -0.96
C LEU A 5 0.49 6.64 -0.12
N THR A 6 -0.50 5.84 -0.51
CA THR A 6 -1.82 5.78 0.14
C THR A 6 -1.94 4.52 1.01
N PRO A 7 -1.96 4.64 2.35
CA PRO A 7 -2.02 3.53 3.30
C PRO A 7 -3.45 3.13 3.67
N TYR A 8 -3.66 1.83 3.85
CA TYR A 8 -4.91 1.25 4.35
C TYR A 8 -4.65 0.23 5.46
N ALA A 9 -5.33 0.38 6.59
CA ALA A 9 -5.50 -0.70 7.57
C ALA A 9 -6.60 -1.64 7.10
N VAL A 10 -6.27 -2.89 6.77
CA VAL A 10 -7.24 -3.85 6.23
C VAL A 10 -6.97 -5.28 6.68
N ASP A 11 -8.02 -6.06 6.85
CA ASP A 11 -7.92 -7.51 7.05
C ASP A 11 -7.74 -8.19 5.68
N LEU A 12 -6.50 -8.54 5.32
CA LEU A 12 -6.19 -9.22 4.06
C LEU A 12 -6.84 -10.61 4.00
N GLY A 13 -7.15 -11.23 5.14
CA GLY A 13 -7.90 -12.48 5.20
C GLY A 13 -9.27 -12.36 4.55
N LYS A 14 -9.98 -11.24 4.78
CA LYS A 14 -11.29 -10.97 4.13
C LYS A 14 -11.16 -10.78 2.63
N ILE A 15 -10.11 -10.09 2.17
CA ILE A 15 -9.86 -9.88 0.74
C ILE A 15 -9.47 -11.21 0.08
N LYS A 16 -8.53 -11.97 0.66
CA LYS A 16 -8.12 -13.29 0.17
C LYS A 16 -9.29 -14.27 0.11
N ALA A 17 -10.17 -14.25 1.11
CA ALA A 17 -11.38 -15.09 1.14
C ALA A 17 -12.42 -14.71 0.08
N LEU A 18 -12.34 -13.51 -0.51
CA LEU A 18 -13.20 -13.10 -1.62
C LEU A 18 -12.70 -13.69 -2.95
N VAL A 19 -11.37 -13.79 -3.12
CA VAL A 19 -10.73 -14.31 -4.34
C VAL A 19 -11.14 -15.76 -4.57
N GLY A 20 -11.69 -16.08 -5.74
CA GLY A 20 -12.15 -17.41 -6.10
C GLY A 20 -13.34 -17.94 -5.29
N SER A 21 -13.98 -17.11 -4.45
CA SER A 21 -15.10 -17.51 -3.58
C SER A 21 -16.38 -17.89 -4.33
N LYS A 22 -16.49 -17.52 -5.61
CA LYS A 22 -17.69 -17.69 -6.45
C LYS A 22 -18.94 -17.02 -5.88
N ASN A 23 -18.76 -16.03 -5.00
CA ASN A 23 -19.87 -15.34 -4.36
C ASN A 23 -20.48 -14.28 -5.29
N GLN A 24 -21.44 -14.71 -6.12
CA GLN A 24 -22.12 -13.87 -7.10
C GLN A 24 -22.80 -12.64 -6.47
N ARG A 25 -23.35 -12.78 -5.25
CA ARG A 25 -24.00 -11.68 -4.54
C ARG A 25 -23.01 -10.58 -4.18
N ARG A 26 -21.84 -10.95 -3.62
CA ARG A 26 -20.78 -10.01 -3.31
C ARG A 26 -20.21 -9.36 -4.56
N LEU A 27 -19.98 -10.15 -5.62
CA LEU A 27 -19.55 -9.62 -6.91
C LEU A 27 -20.48 -8.53 -7.45
N ASN A 28 -21.79 -8.79 -7.49
CA ASN A 28 -22.77 -7.81 -7.98
C ASN A 28 -22.79 -6.53 -7.14
N GLN A 29 -22.58 -6.64 -5.82
CA GLN A 29 -22.45 -5.48 -4.94
C GLN A 29 -21.19 -4.67 -5.24
N LEU A 30 -20.05 -5.34 -5.45
CA LEU A 30 -18.78 -4.69 -5.79
C LEU A 30 -18.86 -3.98 -7.15
N ILE A 31 -19.37 -4.65 -8.19
CA ILE A 31 -19.58 -4.04 -9.52
C ILE A 31 -20.43 -2.78 -9.42
N LYS A 32 -21.54 -2.84 -8.67
CA LYS A 32 -22.43 -1.68 -8.50
C LYS A 32 -21.77 -0.50 -7.77
N ARG A 33 -20.87 -0.78 -6.82
CA ARG A 33 -20.15 0.25 -6.08
C ARG A 33 -19.00 0.83 -6.89
N PHE A 34 -18.28 -0.01 -7.62
CA PHE A 34 -17.17 0.40 -8.48
C PHE A 34 -17.65 1.26 -9.64
N GLY A 35 -18.70 0.82 -10.36
CA GLY A 35 -19.26 1.53 -11.52
C GLY A 35 -19.97 2.85 -11.19
N LYS A 36 -20.09 3.23 -9.90
CA LYS A 36 -20.57 4.57 -9.52
C LYS A 36 -19.47 5.64 -9.52
N GLY A 37 -18.20 5.24 -9.55
CA GLY A 37 -17.05 6.16 -9.55
C GLY A 37 -16.07 5.93 -10.70
N ALA A 38 -16.21 4.84 -11.45
CA ALA A 38 -15.43 4.59 -12.66
C ALA A 38 -16.20 5.11 -13.87
N GLU A 39 -15.69 6.16 -14.51
CA GLU A 39 -16.04 6.44 -15.91
C GLU A 39 -15.72 5.19 -16.73
N ASP A 40 -16.61 4.80 -17.65
CA ASP A 40 -16.41 3.64 -18.52
C ASP A 40 -15.19 3.85 -19.43
N ASN A 41 -14.00 3.51 -18.91
CA ASN A 41 -12.92 2.78 -19.54
C ASN A 41 -12.68 3.08 -21.04
N GLU A 42 -12.24 4.30 -21.38
CA GLU A 42 -11.52 4.50 -22.64
C GLU A 42 -10.07 3.97 -22.47
N GLY A 43 -9.84 2.69 -22.79
CA GLY A 43 -8.52 2.07 -22.70
C GLY A 43 -8.45 0.61 -23.16
N TYR A 44 -7.23 0.08 -23.33
CA TYR A 44 -6.97 -1.33 -23.67
C TYR A 44 -7.25 -2.29 -22.49
N GLY A 45 -7.54 -3.56 -22.77
CA GLY A 45 -7.76 -4.62 -21.78
C GLY A 45 -9.22 -4.76 -21.29
N ALA A 46 -9.46 -5.69 -20.36
CA ALA A 46 -10.79 -5.99 -19.85
C ALA A 46 -11.43 -4.83 -19.04
N THR A 47 -12.76 -4.90 -18.90
CA THR A 47 -13.56 -3.96 -18.11
C THR A 47 -13.44 -4.23 -16.61
N TRP A 48 -13.68 -3.21 -15.78
CA TRP A 48 -13.72 -3.36 -14.32
C TRP A 48 -14.63 -4.50 -13.85
N ALA A 49 -15.79 -4.65 -14.49
CA ALA A 49 -16.74 -5.71 -14.19
C ALA A 49 -16.20 -7.11 -14.53
N GLU A 50 -15.45 -7.24 -15.63
CA GLU A 50 -14.79 -8.50 -16.02
C GLU A 50 -13.63 -8.84 -15.09
N LEU A 51 -12.79 -7.87 -14.75
CA LEU A 51 -11.67 -8.06 -13.83
C LEU A 51 -12.15 -8.47 -12.42
N LEU A 52 -13.21 -7.83 -11.91
CA LEU A 52 -13.87 -8.24 -10.66
C LEU A 52 -14.45 -9.66 -10.77
N ARG A 53 -15.00 -10.05 -11.93
CA ARG A 53 -15.45 -11.43 -12.17
C ARG A 53 -14.29 -12.41 -12.12
N HIS A 54 -13.16 -12.11 -12.76
CA HIS A 54 -11.98 -12.97 -12.75
C HIS A 54 -11.52 -13.23 -11.31
N LEU A 55 -11.40 -12.16 -10.52
CA LEU A 55 -10.96 -12.21 -9.13
C LEU A 55 -11.95 -12.99 -8.24
N VAL A 56 -13.26 -12.71 -8.30
CA VAL A 56 -14.24 -13.31 -7.38
C VAL A 56 -14.66 -14.72 -7.81
N LEU A 57 -14.81 -14.98 -9.11
CA LEU A 57 -15.31 -16.26 -9.62
C LEU A 57 -14.19 -17.28 -9.90
N GLY A 58 -12.93 -16.83 -9.94
CA GLY A 58 -11.76 -17.69 -10.16
C GLY A 58 -11.54 -18.05 -11.63
N GLY A 59 -11.63 -17.06 -12.52
CA GLY A 59 -11.32 -17.20 -13.95
C GLY A 59 -9.84 -16.93 -14.26
N PRO A 60 -9.39 -17.15 -15.52
CA PRO A 60 -8.06 -16.72 -15.94
C PRO A 60 -7.95 -15.20 -15.82
N TYR A 61 -6.79 -14.72 -15.36
CA TYR A 61 -6.53 -13.30 -15.36
C TYR A 61 -6.20 -12.80 -16.76
N ASP A 62 -6.51 -11.52 -16.97
CA ASP A 62 -6.12 -10.79 -18.16
C ASP A 62 -4.76 -10.15 -17.89
N GLU A 63 -3.70 -10.74 -18.44
CA GLU A 63 -2.31 -10.31 -18.22
C GLU A 63 -2.05 -8.87 -18.68
N GLN A 64 -2.87 -8.34 -19.62
CA GLN A 64 -2.74 -6.96 -20.09
C GLN A 64 -3.36 -5.93 -19.13
N SER A 65 -4.07 -6.39 -18.10
CA SER A 65 -4.81 -5.55 -17.16
C SER A 65 -4.20 -5.51 -15.76
N GLY A 66 -2.92 -5.84 -15.60
CA GLY A 66 -2.20 -5.79 -14.31
C GLY A 66 -2.44 -4.50 -13.51
N PRO A 67 -2.21 -3.31 -14.09
CA PRO A 67 -2.47 -2.03 -13.42
C PRO A 67 -3.92 -1.88 -12.92
N LYS A 68 -4.89 -2.33 -13.74
CA LYS A 68 -6.31 -2.33 -13.36
C LYS A 68 -6.59 -3.28 -12.19
N TYR A 69 -5.93 -4.44 -12.13
CA TYR A 69 -6.05 -5.29 -10.93
C TYR A 69 -5.49 -4.60 -9.68
N GLY A 70 -4.43 -3.80 -9.80
CA GLY A 70 -3.93 -2.95 -8.73
C GLY A 70 -4.97 -1.96 -8.22
N CYS A 71 -5.62 -1.21 -9.14
CA CYS A 71 -6.71 -0.29 -8.78
C CYS A 71 -7.90 -1.01 -8.15
N ILE A 72 -8.24 -2.22 -8.61
CA ILE A 72 -9.29 -3.04 -7.97
C ILE A 72 -8.88 -3.42 -6.55
N LEU A 73 -7.63 -3.82 -6.32
CA LEU A 73 -7.17 -4.14 -4.98
C LEU A 73 -7.24 -2.91 -4.05
N GLN A 74 -6.84 -1.73 -4.52
CA GLN A 74 -6.99 -0.48 -3.77
C GLN A 74 -8.45 -0.20 -3.41
N PHE A 75 -9.35 -0.35 -4.39
CA PHE A 75 -10.78 -0.24 -4.14
C PHE A 75 -11.27 -1.25 -3.10
N LEU A 76 -10.82 -2.51 -3.15
CA LEU A 76 -11.17 -3.51 -2.15
C LEU A 76 -10.66 -3.11 -0.75
N CYS A 77 -9.46 -2.54 -0.64
CA CYS A 77 -8.93 -2.02 0.61
C CYS A 77 -9.81 -0.87 1.16
N MET A 78 -10.22 0.06 0.30
CA MET A 78 -11.18 1.12 0.66
C MET A 78 -12.55 0.56 1.10
N GLN A 79 -13.01 -0.57 0.55
CA GLN A 79 -14.30 -1.16 0.90
C GLN A 79 -14.29 -2.02 2.17
N PHE A 80 -13.16 -2.66 2.47
CA PHE A 80 -13.05 -3.64 3.55
C PHE A 80 -12.13 -3.21 4.70
N GLY A 81 -11.44 -2.09 4.54
CA GLY A 81 -10.52 -1.52 5.51
C GLY A 81 -10.82 -0.06 5.80
N GLN A 82 -9.81 0.62 6.34
CA GLN A 82 -9.81 2.03 6.68
C GLN A 82 -8.61 2.68 6.00
N GLU A 83 -8.85 3.75 5.25
CA GLU A 83 -7.79 4.62 4.75
C GLU A 83 -7.15 5.37 5.93
N LEU A 84 -5.82 5.39 5.96
CA LEU A 84 -5.05 6.12 6.97
C LEU A 84 -4.54 7.42 6.37
N SER A 85 -4.15 8.36 7.24
CA SER A 85 -3.54 9.64 6.81
C SER A 85 -2.34 9.41 5.90
N ASN A 86 -2.13 10.27 4.93
CA ASN A 86 -0.91 10.29 4.12
C ASN A 86 -0.43 11.71 3.85
N ASP A 87 -0.61 12.60 4.83
CA ASP A 87 -0.37 14.03 4.69
C ASP A 87 1.12 14.29 4.35
N ASN A 88 2.06 13.55 4.94
CA ASN A 88 3.50 13.64 4.64
C ASN A 88 3.92 12.73 3.48
N PHE A 89 2.99 11.95 2.93
CA PHE A 89 3.20 11.06 1.80
C PHE A 89 2.34 11.46 0.59
N CYS A 90 1.84 12.70 0.56
CA CYS A 90 1.08 13.27 -0.54
C CYS A 90 1.95 14.25 -1.36
N ASP A 91 1.72 14.31 -2.67
CA ASP A 91 2.41 15.21 -3.60
C ASP A 91 3.95 15.08 -3.62
N LEU A 92 4.45 13.84 -3.68
CA LEU A 92 5.87 13.44 -3.74
C LEU A 92 6.58 13.82 -5.07
N ARG A 93 6.33 15.02 -5.61
CA ARG A 93 6.89 15.46 -6.89
C ARG A 93 8.41 15.55 -6.81
N GLY A 94 9.08 14.85 -7.73
CA GLY A 94 10.55 14.90 -7.83
C GLY A 94 11.27 14.05 -6.79
N ALA A 95 10.55 13.26 -5.98
CA ALA A 95 11.07 12.41 -4.91
C ALA A 95 11.77 11.14 -5.44
N HIS A 96 12.66 11.28 -6.43
CA HIS A 96 13.43 10.14 -6.94
C HIS A 96 14.44 9.70 -5.87
N GLY A 97 14.35 8.44 -5.44
CA GLY A 97 15.25 7.91 -4.40
C GLY A 97 14.78 8.22 -2.98
N TRP A 98 13.63 8.90 -2.83
CA TRP A 98 13.15 9.37 -1.53
C TRP A 98 12.83 8.24 -0.57
N PHE A 99 12.19 7.17 -1.06
CA PHE A 99 11.92 5.99 -0.23
C PHE A 99 13.20 5.27 0.20
N GLU A 100 14.22 5.28 -0.65
CA GLU A 100 15.55 4.75 -0.33
C GLU A 100 16.26 5.61 0.72
N SER A 101 16.15 6.94 0.65
CA SER A 101 16.67 7.85 1.68
C SER A 101 16.00 7.64 3.05
N LEU A 102 14.69 7.38 3.09
CA LEU A 102 14.00 7.03 4.33
C LEU A 102 14.47 5.67 4.89
N ASP A 103 14.74 4.69 4.02
CA ASP A 103 15.31 3.40 4.42
C ASP A 103 16.72 3.53 5.02
N GLU A 104 17.55 4.40 4.45
CA GLU A 104 18.89 4.69 4.97
C GLU A 104 18.82 5.34 6.37
N GLN A 105 17.90 6.28 6.57
CA GLN A 105 17.67 6.91 7.87
C GLN A 105 17.17 5.91 8.92
N LEU A 106 16.26 5.00 8.54
CA LEU A 106 15.84 3.90 9.42
C LEU A 106 17.03 3.04 9.87
N GLU A 107 17.91 2.66 8.94
CA GLU A 107 19.11 1.87 9.30
C GLU A 107 20.05 2.64 10.23
N ARG A 108 20.27 3.94 9.98
CA ARG A 108 21.07 4.81 10.87
C ARG A 108 20.47 4.88 12.27
N ALA A 109 19.14 4.93 12.38
CA ALA A 109 18.41 4.94 13.64
C ALA A 109 18.32 3.56 14.34
N GLY A 110 18.86 2.51 13.72
CA GLY A 110 18.88 1.15 14.26
C GLY A 110 17.70 0.26 13.85
N VAL A 111 16.84 0.71 12.94
CA VAL A 111 15.74 -0.08 12.37
C VAL A 111 16.22 -0.80 11.13
N SER A 112 16.34 -2.13 11.22
CA SER A 112 16.72 -2.91 10.03
C SER A 112 15.64 -2.85 8.94
N THR A 113 16.07 -2.60 7.70
CA THR A 113 15.25 -2.65 6.47
C THR A 113 14.63 -4.02 6.22
N LYS A 114 15.12 -5.07 6.89
CA LYS A 114 14.50 -6.41 6.90
C LYS A 114 13.19 -6.45 7.67
N LEU A 115 13.00 -5.55 8.63
CA LEU A 115 11.79 -5.43 9.45
C LEU A 115 10.83 -4.38 8.87
N LEU A 116 11.37 -3.22 8.49
CA LEU A 116 10.60 -2.11 7.94
C LEU A 116 11.42 -1.45 6.82
N SER A 117 10.89 -1.46 5.61
CA SER A 117 11.46 -0.74 4.46
C SER A 117 10.33 -0.04 3.72
N ILE A 118 10.45 1.25 3.53
CA ILE A 118 9.46 2.08 2.85
C ILE A 118 9.52 1.71 1.37
N SER A 119 10.72 1.65 0.76
CA SER A 119 10.86 1.33 -0.66
C SER A 119 10.37 -0.09 -1.01
N LYS A 120 10.78 -1.10 -0.24
CA LYS A 120 10.55 -2.52 -0.59
C LYS A 120 9.35 -3.15 0.10
N HIS A 121 8.96 -2.69 1.28
CA HIS A 121 7.80 -3.25 1.97
C HIS A 121 6.54 -2.41 1.78
N LEU A 122 6.63 -1.07 1.78
CA LEU A 122 5.47 -0.19 1.70
C LEU A 122 5.17 0.33 0.28
N ALA A 123 6.18 0.61 -0.55
CA ALA A 123 5.97 1.15 -1.88
C ALA A 123 5.91 0.07 -2.98
N ASP A 124 6.81 -0.94 -2.93
CA ASP A 124 7.00 -1.86 -4.06
C ASP A 124 7.30 -3.32 -3.66
N ARG A 125 6.42 -3.89 -2.81
CA ARG A 125 6.52 -5.30 -2.39
C ARG A 125 5.89 -6.27 -3.40
N GLY A 126 4.92 -5.78 -4.17
CA GLY A 126 4.00 -6.57 -4.96
C GLY A 126 2.70 -6.89 -4.23
N SER A 127 1.79 -7.57 -4.94
CA SER A 127 0.42 -7.77 -4.46
C SER A 127 0.30 -8.83 -3.35
N PRO A 128 -0.46 -8.56 -2.27
CA PRO A 128 -0.79 -9.55 -1.23
C PRO A 128 -1.83 -10.60 -1.69
N ILE A 129 -2.41 -10.45 -2.88
CA ILE A 129 -3.34 -11.40 -3.50
C ILE A 129 -2.85 -11.80 -4.90
N PRO A 130 -3.20 -12.98 -5.43
CA PRO A 130 -2.78 -13.38 -6.77
C PRO A 130 -3.44 -12.45 -7.80
N ILE A 131 -2.65 -11.61 -8.46
CA ILE A 131 -3.01 -10.81 -9.64
C ILE A 131 -1.82 -10.88 -10.62
N PRO A 132 -2.02 -10.62 -11.91
CA PRO A 132 -0.92 -10.51 -12.87
C PRO A 132 0.15 -9.54 -12.37
N ALA A 133 1.41 -9.91 -12.55
CA ALA A 133 2.52 -9.00 -12.25
C ALA A 133 2.56 -7.89 -13.30
N TYR A 134 2.86 -6.67 -12.88
CA TYR A 134 3.03 -5.52 -13.75
C TYR A 134 4.10 -4.59 -13.18
N ASN A 135 4.70 -3.79 -14.04
CA ASN A 135 5.72 -2.81 -13.68
C ASN A 135 5.22 -1.40 -14.05
N ASP A 136 4.13 -1.00 -13.42
CA ASP A 136 3.43 0.26 -13.64
C ASP A 136 2.66 0.63 -12.35
N PHE A 137 1.92 1.73 -12.37
CA PHE A 137 1.13 2.21 -11.24
C PHE A 137 -0.29 1.61 -11.18
N PRO A 138 -0.87 1.44 -9.98
CA PRO A 138 -0.27 1.67 -8.67
C PRO A 138 0.75 0.57 -8.31
N ARG A 139 1.90 0.93 -7.73
CA ARG A 139 2.78 -0.06 -7.09
C ARG A 139 2.21 -0.40 -5.72
N ILE A 140 2.38 -1.65 -5.31
CA ILE A 140 1.73 -2.19 -4.11
C ILE A 140 2.80 -2.58 -3.10
N GLY A 141 2.66 -2.10 -1.88
CA GLY A 141 3.36 -2.64 -0.72
C GLY A 141 2.40 -3.09 0.37
N TYR A 142 2.89 -3.93 1.28
CA TYR A 142 2.12 -4.37 2.42
C TYR A 142 3.00 -4.91 3.55
N LEU A 143 2.46 -4.89 4.77
CA LEU A 143 2.93 -5.65 5.92
C LEU A 143 1.77 -6.48 6.45
N THR A 144 2.03 -7.75 6.77
CA THR A 144 1.03 -8.56 7.48
C THR A 144 0.86 -8.05 8.91
N ALA A 145 -0.25 -8.35 9.59
CA ALA A 145 -0.45 -7.96 10.99
C ALA A 145 0.74 -8.34 11.91
N GLN A 146 1.36 -9.50 11.66
CA GLN A 146 2.60 -9.89 12.35
C GLN A 146 3.80 -9.03 11.96
N GLY A 147 3.94 -8.71 10.66
CA GLY A 147 4.97 -7.81 10.16
C GLY A 147 4.83 -6.40 10.72
N VAL A 148 3.61 -5.86 10.77
CA VAL A 148 3.27 -4.57 11.39
C VAL A 148 3.74 -4.55 12.84
N ALA A 149 3.39 -5.55 13.65
CA ALA A 149 3.78 -5.58 15.06
C ALA A 149 5.32 -5.59 15.25
N ARG A 150 6.04 -6.31 14.39
CA ARG A 150 7.52 -6.33 14.43
C ARG A 150 8.13 -5.01 13.95
N ALA A 151 7.56 -4.40 12.94
CA ALA A 151 7.99 -3.09 12.45
C ALA A 151 7.78 -2.01 13.50
N LEU A 152 6.63 -2.04 14.20
CA LEU A 152 6.35 -1.10 15.28
C LEU A 152 7.32 -1.27 16.45
N ASP A 153 7.57 -2.51 16.90
CA ASP A 153 8.52 -2.80 17.97
C ASP A 153 9.93 -2.29 17.62
N ALA A 154 10.37 -2.51 16.37
CA ALA A 154 11.65 -2.00 15.89
C ALA A 154 11.69 -0.47 15.86
N LEU A 155 10.63 0.19 15.40
CA LEU A 155 10.54 1.64 15.31
C LEU A 155 10.51 2.30 16.69
N LEU A 156 9.81 1.71 17.66
CA LEU A 156 9.78 2.18 19.05
C LEU A 156 11.12 2.01 19.78
N GLY A 157 11.93 1.03 19.36
CA GLY A 157 13.29 0.82 19.85
C GLY A 157 14.35 1.67 19.14
N ALA A 158 13.97 2.42 18.11
CA ALA A 158 14.88 3.23 17.31
C ALA A 158 15.28 4.51 18.05
N LYS A 159 16.45 5.04 17.69
CA LYS A 159 16.91 6.36 18.16
C LYS A 159 16.58 7.42 17.12
N LEU A 160 15.30 7.75 16.99
CA LEU A 160 14.86 8.73 15.99
C LEU A 160 15.37 10.15 16.31
N ASP A 161 15.68 10.44 17.58
CA ASP A 161 16.26 11.71 18.03
C ASP A 161 17.65 11.99 17.43
N ASP A 162 18.38 10.94 17.00
CA ASP A 162 19.73 11.08 16.44
C ASP A 162 19.71 11.42 14.92
N ILE A 163 18.54 11.47 14.27
CA ILE A 163 18.41 11.65 12.81
C ILE A 163 18.51 13.13 12.38
N GLY A 164 18.37 14.09 13.30
CA GLY A 164 18.21 15.52 12.99
C GLY A 164 19.37 16.47 13.32
N ASP A 165 20.47 15.98 13.91
CA ASP A 165 21.50 16.84 14.52
C ASP A 165 22.79 17.03 13.67
N GLU A 166 22.94 16.34 12.52
CA GLU A 166 24.07 16.60 11.62
C GLU A 166 23.72 17.74 10.65
N GLU A 167 24.25 18.94 10.93
CA GLU A 167 24.19 20.15 10.09
C GLU A 167 24.94 19.94 8.75
N ASP A 168 24.51 19.02 7.90
CA ASP A 168 24.91 18.99 6.49
C ASP A 168 23.91 19.87 5.72
N GLU A 169 24.27 21.15 5.54
CA GLU A 169 23.47 22.21 4.89
C GLU A 169 22.97 21.90 3.47
N ASP A 170 23.41 20.77 2.87
CA ASP A 170 23.12 20.34 1.50
C ASP A 170 22.27 19.05 1.40
N GLU A 171 22.05 18.30 2.49
CA GLU A 171 21.12 17.17 2.52
C GLU A 171 19.79 17.65 3.09
N GLU A 172 18.73 17.59 2.28
CA GLU A 172 17.35 17.81 2.71
C GLU A 172 17.02 16.79 3.80
N LEU A 173 17.28 17.15 5.07
CA LEU A 173 17.05 16.34 6.25
C LEU A 173 15.55 16.09 6.38
N TRP A 174 15.13 14.91 5.93
CA TRP A 174 13.74 14.47 5.95
C TRP A 174 13.24 14.35 7.39
N LEU A 175 11.99 14.76 7.62
CA LEU A 175 11.56 15.21 8.94
C LEU A 175 11.18 14.02 9.86
N PRO A 176 11.19 14.24 11.19
CA PRO A 176 10.57 13.33 12.16
C PRO A 176 9.09 13.02 11.86
N GLU A 177 8.42 13.87 11.08
CA GLU A 177 6.98 13.81 10.80
C GLU A 177 6.60 12.61 9.92
N GLU A 178 7.42 12.24 8.93
CA GLU A 178 7.22 11.05 8.10
C GLU A 178 7.30 9.76 8.93
N PHE A 179 8.26 9.69 9.85
CA PHE A 179 8.42 8.54 10.74
C PHE A 179 7.29 8.45 11.77
N GLU A 180 6.84 9.58 12.30
CA GLU A 180 5.65 9.64 13.16
C GLU A 180 4.37 9.25 12.41
N GLU A 181 4.24 9.63 11.14
CA GLU A 181 3.09 9.21 10.33
C GLU A 181 3.13 7.69 10.04
N ILE A 182 4.30 7.13 9.67
CA ILE A 182 4.47 5.67 9.53
C ILE A 182 4.16 4.96 10.85
N ARG A 183 4.66 5.48 11.97
CA ARG A 183 4.38 4.94 13.30
C ARG A 183 2.89 4.92 13.59
N SER A 184 2.19 6.01 13.32
CA SER A 184 0.72 6.11 13.48
C SER A 184 -0.02 5.06 12.65
N TRP A 185 0.45 4.77 11.42
CA TRP A 185 -0.12 3.68 10.62
C TRP A 185 0.05 2.32 11.28
N LEU A 186 1.25 2.04 11.79
CA LEU A 186 1.58 0.78 12.44
C LEU A 186 0.80 0.60 13.75
N GLU A 187 0.72 1.63 14.58
CA GLU A 187 -0.07 1.66 15.82
C GLU A 187 -1.55 1.36 15.52
N THR A 188 -2.13 2.07 14.56
CA THR A 188 -3.53 1.84 14.14
C THR A 188 -3.76 0.40 13.69
N CYS A 189 -2.84 -0.17 12.91
CA CYS A 189 -2.94 -1.55 12.44
C CYS A 189 -2.81 -2.57 13.59
N VAL A 190 -1.93 -2.33 14.57
CA VAL A 190 -1.81 -3.18 15.77
C VAL A 190 -3.10 -3.14 16.60
N GLU A 191 -3.63 -1.95 16.86
CA GLU A 191 -4.86 -1.75 17.64
C GLU A 191 -6.07 -2.44 17.00
N THR A 192 -6.20 -2.28 15.68
CA THR A 192 -7.31 -2.85 14.90
C THR A 192 -7.08 -4.31 14.48
N LYS A 193 -5.88 -4.85 14.72
CA LYS A 193 -5.44 -6.20 14.30
C LYS A 193 -5.53 -6.39 12.79
N CYS A 194 -5.22 -5.34 12.05
CA CYS A 194 -5.23 -5.32 10.60
C CYS A 194 -3.82 -5.47 10.02
N ASP A 195 -3.77 -5.86 8.75
CA ASP A 195 -2.60 -5.72 7.91
C ASP A 195 -2.51 -4.26 7.40
N LEU A 196 -1.31 -3.83 7.02
CA LEU A 196 -1.09 -2.56 6.34
C LEU A 196 -0.90 -2.82 4.85
N VAL A 197 -1.64 -2.12 3.99
CA VAL A 197 -1.49 -2.18 2.53
C VAL A 197 -1.34 -0.76 2.00
N CYS A 198 -0.30 -0.51 1.21
CA CYS A 198 -0.01 0.80 0.67
C CYS A 198 0.02 0.77 -0.86
N PHE A 199 -0.45 1.85 -1.47
CA PHE A 199 -0.47 2.03 -2.92
C PHE A 199 0.32 3.28 -3.27
N TYR A 200 1.42 3.11 -4.00
CA TYR A 200 2.17 4.21 -4.57
C TYR A 200 1.64 4.48 -5.98
N SER A 201 1.24 5.72 -6.27
CA SER A 201 0.63 6.16 -7.54
C SER A 201 1.05 7.54 -7.94
#